data_AF-A0A963BG27-F1
#
_entry.id   AF-A0A963BG27-F1
#
_cell.length_a   1.000
_cell.length_b   1.000
_cell.length_c   1.000
_cell.angle_alpha   90.00
_cell.angle_beta   90.00
_cell.angle_gamma   90.00
#
_symmetry.space_group_name_H-M   'P 1'
#
loop_
_entity.id
_entity.type
_entity.pdbx_description
1 polymer ?
#
loop_
_entity_poly.entity_id
_entity_poly.type
_entity_poly.pdbx_seq_one_letter_code
_entity_poly.pdbx_strand_id
1 'polypeptide(L)' 'MSEAQKIKVEVAYARPEKQLILSVDLAPGATVEQAISASGILTQFPEIDLASAKAGVFSKARPLNAEV' A
#
# COMPACT_ATOMS: atom_id res chain seq x y z
N MET A 1 28.76 2.63 -2.06
CA MET A 1 27.74 1.67 -1.60
C MET A 1 26.43 2.19 -2.15
N SER A 2 25.86 1.53 -3.16
CA SER A 2 24.73 2.05 -3.93
C SER A 2 23.55 2.30 -3.00
N GLU A 3 23.10 3.54 -2.93
CA GLU A 3 21.85 3.92 -2.26
C GLU A 3 20.73 3.08 -2.85
N ALA A 4 20.22 2.15 -2.06
CA ALA A 4 19.01 1.43 -2.39
C ALA A 4 17.89 2.48 -2.51
N GLN A 5 17.55 2.86 -3.73
CA GLN A 5 16.46 3.80 -4.03
C GLN A 5 15.15 3.15 -3.58
N LYS A 6 14.83 3.26 -2.29
CA LYS A 6 13.58 2.73 -1.75
C LYS A 6 12.45 3.65 -2.19
N ILE A 7 11.39 3.06 -2.72
CA ILE A 7 10.13 3.73 -2.97
C ILE A 7 9.29 3.67 -1.70
N LYS A 8 8.68 4.81 -1.34
CA LYS A 8 7.73 4.87 -0.25
C LYS A 8 6.35 4.55 -0.79
N VAL A 9 5.73 3.49 -0.27
CA VAL A 9 4.40 3.04 -0.66
C VAL A 9 3.50 3.07 0.57
N GLU A 10 2.25 3.45 0.38
CA GLU A 10 1.24 3.42 1.44
C GLU A 10 0.19 2.36 1.12
N VAL A 11 -0.02 1.45 2.05
CA VAL A 11 -1.02 0.39 1.95
C VAL A 11 -2.19 0.79 2.83
N ALA A 12 -3.31 1.14 2.21
CA ALA A 12 -4.54 1.49 2.89
C ALA A 12 -5.54 0.35 2.81
N TYR A 13 -6.19 0.04 3.94
CA TYR A 13 -7.30 -0.89 3.99
C TYR A 13 -8.37 -0.36 4.95
N ALA A 14 -9.61 -0.31 4.47
CA ALA A 14 -10.71 0.34 5.17
C ALA A 14 -11.92 -0.60 5.25
N ARG A 15 -12.39 -0.82 6.48
CA ARG A 15 -13.69 -1.41 6.81
C ARG A 15 -14.58 -0.37 7.49
N PRO A 16 -15.90 -0.59 7.53
CA PRO A 16 -16.82 0.28 8.26
C PRO A 16 -16.41 0.50 9.72
N GLU A 17 -15.85 -0.53 10.36
CA GLU A 17 -15.49 -0.51 11.77
C GLU A 17 -14.04 -0.07 12.03
N LYS A 18 -13.14 -0.22 11.05
CA LYS A 18 -11.71 0.04 11.22
C LYS A 18 -11.05 0.38 9.89
N GLN A 19 -10.32 1.49 9.88
CA GLN A 19 -9.51 1.93 8.74
C GLN A 19 -8.05 2.02 9.16
N LEU A 20 -7.15 1.57 8.30
CA LEU A 20 -5.72 1.58 8.57
C LEU A 20 -4.95 1.95 7.30
N ILE A 21 -3.92 2.77 7.48
CA ILE A 21 -2.97 3.13 6.43
C ILE A 21 -1.58 2.88 7.00
N LEU A 22 -0.79 2.07 6.31
CA LEU A 22 0.56 1.71 6.72
C LEU A 22 1.54 2.11 5.63
N SER A 23 2.53 2.93 5.97
CA SER A 23 3.63 3.27 5.07
C SER A 23 4.72 2.20 5.13
N VAL A 24 5.23 1.82 3.97
CA VAL A 24 6.30 0.84 3.83
C VAL A 24 7.31 1.31 2.79
N ASP A 25 8.60 1.14 3.10
CA ASP A 25 9.70 1.42 2.18
C ASP A 25 10.11 0.13 1.47
N LEU A 26 9.99 0.12 0.15
CA LEU A 26 10.23 -1.05 -0.69
C LEU A 26 11.32 -0.78 -1.71
N ALA A 27 11.95 -1.84 -2.21
CA ALA A 27 12.85 -1.73 -3.35
C ALA A 27 12.08 -1.27 -4.61
N PRO A 28 12.74 -0.54 -5.52
CA PRO A 28 12.11 -0.13 -6.77
C PRO A 28 11.81 -1.39 -7.61
N GLY A 29 10.61 -1.45 -8.17
CA GLY A 29 10.11 -2.65 -8.87
C GLY A 29 9.45 -3.70 -7.98
N ALA A 30 9.28 -3.42 -6.68
CA ALA A 30 8.48 -4.27 -5.80
C ALA A 30 7.02 -4.36 -6.27
N THR A 31 6.42 -5.53 -6.07
CA THR A 31 5.03 -5.81 -6.44
C THR A 31 4.05 -5.35 -5.36
N VAL A 32 2.77 -5.24 -5.73
CA VAL A 32 1.70 -4.88 -4.78
C VAL A 32 1.58 -5.90 -3.65
N GLU A 33 1.71 -7.19 -3.96
CA GLU A 33 1.69 -8.25 -2.94
C GLU A 33 2.83 -8.11 -1.92
N GLN A 34 4.03 -7.78 -2.40
CA GLN A 34 5.17 -7.51 -1.54
C GLN A 34 4.94 -6.27 -0.68
N ALA A 35 4.29 -5.23 -1.21
CA ALA A 35 3.93 -4.05 -0.43
C ALA A 35 2.95 -4.38 0.69
N ILE A 36 1.89 -5.14 0.38
CA ILE A 36 0.87 -5.56 1.36
C ILE A 36 1.52 -6.43 2.44
N SER A 37 2.33 -7.41 2.04
CA SER A 37 3.01 -8.32 2.97
C SER A 37 3.98 -7.58 3.88
N ALA A 38 4.79 -6.68 3.32
CA ALA A 38 5.78 -5.90 4.08
C ALA A 38 5.12 -4.82 4.97
N SER A 39 3.92 -4.34 4.61
CA SER A 39 3.17 -3.38 5.43
C SER A 39 2.68 -3.99 6.76
N GLY A 40 2.54 -5.32 6.85
CA GLY A 40 1.99 -5.99 8.03
C GLY A 40 0.47 -5.87 8.16
N ILE A 41 -0.22 -5.37 7.14
CA ILE A 41 -1.68 -5.18 7.16
C ILE A 41 -2.44 -6.51 7.28
N LEU A 42 -1.88 -7.60 6.76
CA LEU A 42 -2.45 -8.95 6.88
C LEU A 42 -2.48 -9.42 8.34
N THR A 43 -1.50 -9.01 9.16
CA THR A 43 -1.49 -9.32 10.60
C THR A 43 -2.56 -8.53 11.34
N GLN A 44 -2.84 -7.29 10.91
CA GLN A 44 -3.91 -6.47 11.48
C GLN A 44 -5.30 -6.91 11.02
N PHE A 45 -5.38 -7.55 9.86
CA PHE A 45 -6.60 -7.95 9.20
C PHE A 45 -6.43 -9.37 8.60
N PRO A 46 -6.43 -10.42 9.44
CA PRO A 46 -6.14 -11.80 9.02
C PRO A 46 -7.20 -12.39 8.08
N GLU A 47 -8.36 -11.77 7.95
CA GLU A 47 -9.40 -12.16 6.99
C GLU A 47 -9.15 -11.68 5.55
N ILE A 48 -8.13 -10.85 5.32
CA ILE A 48 -7.73 -10.47 3.96
C ILE A 48 -7.10 -11.70 3.31
N ASP A 49 -7.79 -12.28 2.34
CA ASP A 49 -7.23 -13.30 1.46
C ASP A 49 -6.60 -12.65 0.21
N LEU A 50 -5.28 -12.63 0.14
CA LEU A 50 -4.54 -12.08 -1.00
C LEU A 50 -4.84 -12.79 -2.33
N ALA A 51 -5.23 -14.07 -2.30
CA ALA A 51 -5.50 -14.82 -3.52
C ALA A 51 -6.79 -14.37 -4.22
N SER A 52 -7.77 -13.89 -3.44
CA SER A 52 -9.05 -13.38 -3.94
C SER A 52 -9.19 -11.86 -3.85
N ALA A 53 -8.33 -11.19 -3.06
CA ALA A 53 -8.37 -9.75 -2.87
C ALA A 53 -7.99 -9.01 -4.15
N LYS A 54 -8.79 -7.99 -4.49
CA LYS A 54 -8.48 -7.04 -5.55
C LYS A 54 -7.78 -5.83 -4.93
N ALA A 55 -6.52 -5.63 -5.29
CA ALA A 55 -5.78 -4.43 -4.92
C ALA A 55 -5.78 -3.41 -6.07
N GLY A 56 -6.02 -2.14 -5.75
CA GLY A 56 -5.85 -1.02 -6.67
C GLY A 56 -4.56 -0.26 -6.37
N VAL A 57 -3.81 0.14 -7.40
CA VAL A 57 -2.65 1.03 -7.23
C VAL A 57 -3.09 2.46 -7.49
N PHE A 58 -3.10 3.29 -6.44
CA PHE A 58 -3.43 4.70 -6.54
C PHE A 58 -2.15 5.53 -6.64
N SER A 59 -1.87 6.09 -7.81
CA SER A 59 -0.61 6.81 -8.08
C SER A 59 -0.80 8.32 -8.29
N LYS A 60 -1.95 8.77 -8.79
CA LYS A 60 -2.46 10.14 -8.65
C LYS A 60 -3.81 10.30 -9.35
N ALA A 61 -4.81 10.82 -8.65
CA ALA A 61 -5.93 11.52 -9.29
C ALA A 61 -5.95 12.96 -8.75
N ARG A 62 -5.88 13.89 -9.69
CA ARG A 62 -5.78 15.35 -9.54
C ARG A 62 -7.09 15.96 -10.05
N PRO A 63 -7.13 17.28 -10.15
CA PRO A 63 -7.16 18.24 -9.07
C PRO A 63 -8.60 18.30 -8.53
N LEU A 64 -8.88 18.92 -7.38
CA LEU A 64 -10.27 19.36 -7.07
C LEU A 64 -10.79 20.46 -8.05
N ASN A 65 -10.11 20.68 -9.19
CA ASN A 65 -9.54 21.87 -9.88
C ASN A 65 -8.18 22.45 -9.36
N ALA A 66 -7.71 21.92 -8.23
CA ALA A 66 -6.53 22.14 -7.37
C ALA A 66 -5.10 22.45 -7.86
N GLU A 67 -4.34 22.97 -6.89
CA GLU A 67 -2.94 22.59 -6.61
C GLU A 67 -2.86 21.90 -5.22
N VAL A 68 -2.94 20.57 -5.22
CA VAL A 68 -2.19 19.57 -4.43
C VAL A 68 -2.44 18.22 -5.09
#